data_AF-A0A963AFT2-F1
#
_entry.id   AF-A0A963AFT2-F1
#
_cell.length_a   1.000
_cell.length_b   1.000
_cell.length_c   1.000
_cell.angle_alpha   90.00
_cell.angle_beta   90.00
_cell.angle_gamma   90.00
#
_symmetry.space_group_name_H-M   'P 1'
#
loop_
_entity.id
_entity.type
_entity.pdbx_description
1 polymer ?
#
loop_
_entity_poly.entity_id
_entity_poly.type
_entity_poly.pdbx_seq_one_letter_code
_entity_poly.pdbx_strand_id
1 'polypeptide(L)'
;MPQYRSRTTTQGRNMAGARALWRATGMQEEDFDKPIIAVVNSFTQFVPGHVHLKDLGQLVAREIEKAGGVAKEFNTIAVDDGIAMGHGGMLYSLPSRDIIADSVEYMVNAHCADAM
;
A
#
# COMPACT_ATOMS: atom_id res chain seq x y z
N MET A 1 1.74 -25.33 2.62
CA MET A 1 2.02 -23.88 2.78
C MET A 1 0.87 -23.25 3.54
N PRO A 2 1.12 -22.20 4.35
CA PRO A 2 0.05 -21.47 5.04
C PRO A 2 -0.94 -20.86 4.05
N GLN A 3 -2.20 -20.73 4.46
CA GLN A 3 -3.23 -20.10 3.65
C GLN A 3 -3.08 -18.57 3.73
N TYR A 4 -2.71 -17.94 2.61
CA TYR A 4 -2.61 -16.49 2.48
C TYR A 4 -3.97 -15.79 2.63
N ARG A 5 -3.98 -14.59 3.23
CA ARG A 5 -5.16 -13.74 3.41
C ARG A 5 -5.75 -13.32 2.07
N SER A 6 -4.88 -13.06 1.09
CA SER A 6 -5.23 -12.62 -0.26
C SER A 6 -6.12 -13.61 -1.01
N ARG A 7 -6.10 -14.90 -0.62
CA ARG A 7 -7.02 -15.92 -1.15
C ARG A 7 -8.49 -15.54 -0.98
N THR A 8 -8.81 -14.70 0.00
CA THR A 8 -10.16 -14.13 0.18
C THR A 8 -10.66 -13.37 -1.04
N THR A 9 -9.77 -12.68 -1.79
CA THR A 9 -10.14 -11.88 -2.97
C THR A 9 -9.64 -12.48 -4.28
N THR A 10 -8.70 -13.44 -4.23
CA THR A 10 -8.15 -14.08 -5.42
C THR A 10 -8.79 -15.43 -5.75
N GLN A 11 -9.41 -16.14 -4.80
CA GLN A 11 -9.84 -17.52 -5.00
C GLN A 11 -11.36 -17.72 -4.92
N GLY A 12 -11.84 -18.81 -5.54
CA GLY A 12 -13.24 -19.21 -5.49
C GLY A 12 -14.16 -18.52 -6.51
N ARG A 13 -15.33 -19.13 -6.74
CA ARG A 13 -16.30 -18.68 -7.76
C ARG A 13 -16.84 -17.28 -7.49
N ASN A 14 -17.16 -16.98 -6.23
CA ASN A 14 -17.78 -15.71 -5.83
C ASN A 14 -16.84 -14.51 -6.01
N MET A 15 -15.53 -14.74 -6.06
CA MET A 15 -14.52 -13.68 -6.20
C MET A 15 -14.07 -13.46 -7.65
N ALA A 16 -14.86 -13.91 -8.64
CA ALA A 16 -14.58 -13.66 -10.05
C ALA A 16 -14.52 -12.15 -10.38
N GLY A 17 -15.40 -11.34 -9.78
CA GLY A 17 -15.38 -9.89 -9.95
C GLY A 17 -14.12 -9.24 -9.38
N ALA A 18 -13.69 -9.65 -8.18
CA ALA A 18 -12.45 -9.19 -7.57
C ALA A 18 -11.23 -9.56 -8.44
N ARG A 19 -11.16 -10.79 -8.94
CA ARG A 19 -10.11 -11.19 -9.90
C ARG A 19 -10.10 -10.34 -11.17
N ALA A 20 -11.27 -9.97 -11.71
CA ALA A 20 -11.34 -9.12 -12.89
C ALA A 20 -10.72 -7.73 -12.62
N LEU A 21 -10.99 -7.15 -11.46
CA LEU A 21 -10.37 -5.90 -11.02
C LEU A 21 -8.85 -6.05 -10.80
N TRP A 22 -8.42 -7.15 -10.18
CA TRP A 22 -7.00 -7.45 -10.02
C TRP A 22 -6.26 -7.55 -11.36
N ARG A 23 -6.87 -8.18 -12.37
CA ARG A 23 -6.34 -8.20 -13.74
C ARG A 23 -6.25 -6.82 -14.37
N ALA A 24 -7.21 -5.94 -14.10
CA ALA A 24 -7.15 -4.54 -14.54
C ALA A 24 -5.99 -3.76 -13.91
N THR A 25 -5.48 -4.21 -12.75
CA THR A 25 -4.23 -3.67 -12.14
C THR A 25 -2.94 -4.35 -12.65
N GLY A 26 -3.04 -5.18 -13.70
CA GLY A 26 -1.90 -5.84 -14.34
C GLY A 26 -1.60 -7.27 -13.86
N MET A 27 -2.36 -7.83 -12.90
CA MET A 27 -2.14 -9.22 -12.46
C MET A 27 -2.48 -10.23 -13.56
N GLN A 28 -1.59 -11.20 -13.74
CA GLN A 28 -1.76 -12.33 -14.63
C GLN A 28 -2.34 -13.54 -13.90
N GLU A 29 -2.64 -14.60 -14.65
CA GLU A 29 -3.24 -15.81 -14.07
C GLU A 29 -2.33 -16.47 -13.03
N GLU A 30 -1.03 -16.54 -13.31
CA GLU A 30 0.01 -17.07 -12.42
C GLU A 30 0.20 -16.27 -11.12
N ASP A 31 -0.31 -15.04 -11.05
CA ASP A 31 -0.16 -14.18 -9.87
C ASP A 31 -1.17 -14.49 -8.76
N PHE A 32 -2.28 -15.18 -9.06
CA PHE A 32 -3.35 -15.40 -8.09
C PHE A 32 -3.02 -16.41 -6.98
N ASP A 33 -1.92 -17.13 -7.12
CA ASP A 33 -1.40 -18.05 -6.12
C ASP A 33 -0.16 -17.48 -5.38
N LYS A 34 0.35 -16.31 -5.78
CA LYS A 34 1.46 -15.62 -5.14
C LYS A 34 0.96 -14.77 -3.95
N PRO A 35 1.78 -14.52 -2.92
CA PRO A 35 1.41 -13.59 -1.85
C PRO A 35 1.34 -12.16 -2.37
N ILE A 36 0.32 -11.42 -1.96
CA ILE A 36 0.14 -9.98 -2.26
C ILE A 36 0.75 -9.17 -1.12
N ILE A 37 1.78 -8.39 -1.43
CA ILE A 37 2.48 -7.52 -0.48
C ILE A 37 2.13 -6.08 -0.80
N ALA A 38 1.56 -5.38 0.19
CA ALA A 38 1.25 -3.97 0.05
C ALA A 38 2.54 -3.15 0.24
N VAL A 39 2.81 -2.18 -0.64
CA VAL A 39 3.92 -1.23 -0.44
C VAL A 39 3.30 0.07 0.04
N VAL A 40 3.45 0.36 1.33
CA VAL A 40 2.90 1.57 1.95
C VAL A 40 3.85 2.74 1.71
N ASN A 41 3.44 3.72 0.92
CA ASN A 41 4.27 4.88 0.59
C ASN A 41 3.67 6.20 1.11
N SER A 42 4.47 7.06 1.71
CA SER A 42 4.05 8.41 2.12
C SER A 42 4.62 9.51 1.22
N PHE A 43 4.95 9.17 -0.04
CA PHE A 43 5.42 10.11 -1.05
C PHE A 43 4.46 11.29 -1.17
N THR A 44 5.03 12.48 -1.04
CA THR A 44 4.35 13.75 -1.26
C THR A 44 5.39 14.81 -1.61
N GLN A 45 4.99 15.82 -2.38
CA GLN A 45 5.83 16.98 -2.68
C GLN A 45 5.81 18.05 -1.57
N PHE A 46 4.93 17.88 -0.57
CA PHE A 46 4.84 18.80 0.58
C PHE A 46 5.92 18.58 1.64
N VAL A 47 6.58 17.41 1.65
CA VAL A 47 7.60 17.04 2.63
C VAL A 47 8.90 16.76 1.86
N PRO A 48 9.93 17.61 1.92
CA PRO A 48 11.20 17.41 1.20
C PRO A 48 11.85 16.06 1.53
N GLY A 49 11.70 15.61 2.78
CA GLY A 49 12.15 14.29 3.23
C GLY A 49 11.41 13.10 2.58
N HIS A 50 10.31 13.31 1.86
CA HIS A 50 9.50 12.22 1.28
C HIS A 50 9.49 12.19 -0.25
N VAL A 51 10.04 13.21 -0.93
CA VAL A 51 9.98 13.29 -2.40
C VAL A 51 10.67 12.10 -3.08
N HIS A 52 11.74 11.60 -2.48
CA HIS A 52 12.51 10.46 -2.98
C HIS A 52 11.77 9.12 -2.85
N LEU A 53 10.71 9.07 -2.04
CA LEU A 53 9.93 7.84 -1.86
C LEU A 53 9.19 7.42 -3.13
N LYS A 54 8.96 8.35 -4.08
CA LYS A 54 8.36 8.04 -5.39
C LYS A 54 9.10 6.92 -6.11
N ASP A 55 10.42 7.02 -6.17
CA ASP A 55 11.25 6.04 -6.88
C ASP A 55 11.58 4.84 -6.00
N LEU A 56 11.64 5.04 -4.67
CA LEU A 56 11.91 3.98 -3.71
C LEU A 56 10.77 2.96 -3.63
N GLY A 57 9.51 3.39 -3.61
CA GLY A 57 8.35 2.48 -3.59
C GLY A 57 8.34 1.54 -4.79
N GLN A 58 8.66 2.07 -5.97
CA GLN A 58 8.82 1.29 -7.20
C GLN A 58 10.02 0.34 -7.16
N LEU A 59 11.12 0.72 -6.48
CA LEU A 59 12.25 -0.18 -6.24
C LEU A 59 11.84 -1.37 -5.37
N VAL A 60 11.18 -1.10 -4.24
CA VAL A 60 10.69 -2.15 -3.33
C VAL A 60 9.72 -3.08 -4.05
N ALA A 61 8.79 -2.54 -4.84
CA ALA A 61 7.84 -3.33 -5.63
C ALA A 61 8.55 -4.32 -6.56
N ARG A 62 9.58 -3.87 -7.29
CA ARG A 62 10.37 -4.75 -8.18
C ARG A 62 11.10 -5.86 -7.43
N GLU A 63 11.61 -5.59 -6.23
CA GLU A 63 12.30 -6.63 -5.44
C GLU A 63 11.33 -7.66 -4.88
N ILE A 64 10.11 -7.25 -4.50
CA ILE A 64 9.02 -8.17 -4.11
C ILE A 64 8.65 -9.09 -5.28
N GLU A 65 8.49 -8.52 -6.48
CA GLU A 65 8.16 -9.28 -7.69
C GLU A 65 9.25 -10.29 -8.05
N LYS A 66 10.54 -9.89 -7.96
CA LYS A 66 11.69 -10.80 -8.14
C LYS A 66 11.72 -11.93 -7.12
N ALA A 67 11.27 -11.68 -5.90
CA ALA A 67 11.16 -12.69 -4.85
C ALA A 67 9.94 -13.62 -5.00
N GLY A 68 9.11 -13.43 -6.04
CA GLY A 68 7.94 -14.25 -6.33
C GLY A 68 6.65 -13.79 -5.66
N GLY A 69 6.61 -12.57 -5.12
CA GLY A 69 5.39 -11.93 -4.63
C GLY A 69 4.72 -11.04 -5.67
N VAL A 70 3.54 -10.52 -5.33
CA VAL A 70 2.84 -9.47 -6.09
C VAL A 70 2.89 -8.20 -5.28
N ALA A 71 3.52 -7.16 -5.81
CA ALA A 71 3.57 -5.86 -5.16
C ALA A 71 2.35 -5.00 -5.53
N LYS A 72 1.72 -4.38 -4.54
CA LYS A 72 0.68 -3.34 -4.75
C LYS A 72 0.98 -2.13 -3.90
N GLU A 73 1.48 -1.08 -4.55
CA GLU A 73 1.77 0.19 -3.89
C GLU A 73 0.49 1.01 -3.69
N PHE A 74 0.39 1.63 -2.53
CA PHE A 74 -0.60 2.68 -2.27
C PHE A 74 0.00 3.77 -1.39
N ASN A 75 -0.69 4.91 -1.32
CA ASN A 75 -0.21 6.06 -0.59
C ASN A 75 -1.00 6.35 0.69
N THR A 76 -0.29 6.79 1.72
CA THR A 76 -0.83 7.50 2.88
C THR A 76 -0.30 8.93 2.92
N ILE A 77 -0.85 9.76 3.80
CA ILE A 77 -0.47 11.17 3.93
C ILE A 77 0.86 11.33 4.69
N ALA A 78 1.43 12.52 4.58
CA ALA A 78 2.49 13.00 5.47
C ALA A 78 2.36 14.52 5.64
N VAL A 79 2.77 15.02 6.80
CA VAL A 79 2.84 16.44 7.14
C VAL A 79 4.29 16.80 7.42
N ASP A 80 4.72 17.97 6.93
CA ASP A 80 6.05 18.49 7.23
C ASP A 80 5.98 19.37 8.49
N ASP A 81 6.51 18.86 9.60
CA ASP A 81 6.54 19.59 10.87
C ASP A 81 7.35 20.88 10.79
N GLY A 82 8.42 20.92 9.99
CA GLY A 82 9.26 22.09 9.81
C GLY A 82 8.51 23.23 9.11
N ILE A 83 7.71 22.90 8.10
CA ILE A 83 6.83 23.86 7.43
C ILE A 83 5.64 24.23 8.32
N ALA A 84 5.08 23.28 9.08
CA ALA A 84 3.89 23.52 9.90
C ALA A 84 4.17 24.33 11.18
N MET A 85 5.43 24.51 11.55
CA MET A 85 5.87 25.12 12.80
C MET A 85 5.52 26.61 12.87
N GLY A 86 5.05 27.07 14.05
CA GLY A 86 4.82 28.49 14.33
C GLY A 86 3.46 29.04 13.90
N HIS A 87 2.55 28.20 13.39
CA HIS A 87 1.18 28.58 13.04
C HIS A 87 0.17 27.45 13.25
N GLY A 88 -1.11 27.71 12.94
CA GLY A 88 -2.22 26.76 13.17
C GLY A 88 -2.07 25.39 12.49
N GLY A 89 -1.24 25.26 11.45
CA GLY A 89 -0.92 23.98 10.81
C GLY A 89 -0.33 22.93 11.78
N MET A 90 0.39 23.35 12.83
CA MET A 90 0.96 22.42 13.81
C MET A 90 -0.11 21.62 14.58
N LEU A 91 -1.35 22.10 14.63
CA LEU A 91 -2.49 21.36 15.22
C LEU A 91 -2.80 20.06 14.47
N TYR A 92 -2.32 19.91 13.23
CA TYR A 92 -2.57 18.76 12.37
C TYR A 92 -1.40 17.77 12.28
N SER A 93 -0.24 18.09 12.90
CA SER A 93 0.93 17.22 12.89
C SER A 93 0.69 15.92 13.66
N LEU A 94 0.51 15.99 14.99
CA LEU A 94 0.36 14.79 15.82
C LEU A 94 -0.87 13.93 15.43
N PRO A 95 -2.06 14.50 15.16
CA PRO A 95 -3.23 13.72 14.74
C PRO A 95 -3.03 12.99 13.39
N SER A 96 -2.12 13.46 12.52
CA SER A 96 -1.84 12.79 11.25
C SER A 96 -1.32 11.37 11.45
N ARG A 97 -0.66 11.07 12.58
CA ARG A 97 -0.20 9.72 12.92
C ARG A 97 -1.35 8.71 12.94
N ASP A 98 -2.48 9.09 13.53
CA ASP A 98 -3.62 8.18 13.67
C ASP A 98 -4.32 8.00 12.31
N ILE A 99 -4.41 9.06 11.50
CA ILE A 99 -4.89 8.97 10.11
C ILE A 99 -4.00 8.05 9.27
N ILE A 100 -2.68 8.13 9.44
CA ILE A 100 -1.73 7.23 8.76
C ILE A 100 -2.02 5.79 9.17
N ALA A 101 -2.10 5.50 10.48
CA ALA A 101 -2.40 4.16 10.98
C ALA A 101 -3.73 3.62 10.42
N ASP A 102 -4.80 4.40 10.52
CA ASP A 102 -6.13 4.02 10.03
C ASP A 102 -6.13 3.77 8.51
N SER A 103 -5.47 4.64 7.74
CA SER A 103 -5.40 4.48 6.28
C SER A 103 -4.67 3.20 5.86
N VAL A 104 -3.60 2.84 6.57
CA VAL A 104 -2.83 1.62 6.33
C VAL A 104 -3.67 0.40 6.72
N GLU A 105 -4.29 0.43 7.89
CA GLU A 105 -5.16 -0.63 8.37
C GLU A 105 -6.30 -0.91 7.37
N TYR A 106 -6.97 0.15 6.88
CA TYR A 106 -8.10 0.02 5.98
C TYR A 106 -7.68 -0.55 4.63
N MET A 107 -6.58 -0.05 4.07
CA MET A 107 -6.08 -0.52 2.77
C MET A 107 -5.66 -1.99 2.83
N VAL A 108 -4.89 -2.38 3.86
CA VAL A 108 -4.41 -3.76 4.02
C VAL A 108 -5.55 -4.73 4.30
N ASN A 109 -6.46 -4.38 5.20
CA ASN A 109 -7.56 -5.28 5.58
C ASN A 109 -8.63 -5.39 4.50
N ALA A 110 -9.03 -4.29 3.86
CA ALA A 110 -10.05 -4.32 2.81
C ALA A 110 -9.61 -5.14 1.59
N HIS A 111 -8.34 -5.05 1.21
CA HIS A 111 -7.78 -5.81 0.08
C HIS A 111 -7.25 -7.20 0.49
N CYS A 112 -7.27 -7.50 1.79
CA CYS A 112 -6.74 -8.74 2.36
C CYS A 112 -5.29 -9.01 1.97
N ALA A 113 -4.43 -7.98 1.96
CA ALA A 113 -3.00 -8.17 1.67
C ALA A 113 -2.36 -9.11 2.70
N ASP A 114 -1.36 -9.86 2.25
CA ASP A 114 -0.71 -10.90 3.05
C ASP A 114 0.34 -10.33 4.00
N ALA A 115 1.00 -9.26 3.58
CA ALA A 115 1.89 -8.43 4.38
C ALA A 115 1.92 -6.99 3.82
N MET A 116 2.59 -6.09 4.54
CA MET A 116 2.85 -4.70 4.17
C MET A 116 4.30 -4.32 4.47
#